data_AF-A0A6B3E5Y0-F1
#
_entry.id   AF-A0A6B3E5Y0-F1
#
_cell.length_a   1.000
_cell.length_b   1.000
_cell.length_c   1.000
_cell.angle_alpha   90.00
_cell.angle_beta   90.00
_cell.angle_gamma   90.00
#
_symmetry.space_group_name_H-M   'P 1'
#
loop_
_entity.id
_entity.type
_entity.pdbx_description
1 polymer ?
#
loop_
_entity_poly.entity_id
_entity_poly.type
_entity_poly.pdbx_seq_one_letter_code
_entity_poly.pdbx_strand_id
1 'polypeptide(L)'
;MRRARLRIAVITAAIITLLVTGVGAIADVMMTRAQNEQVWRELRYGAALGDLASPPVCTWLYAPGVAPLPNAPRGFPVRADLDRVRRTRTAVERTVRRDDTVYLVRTQARADGKVVQAVFDMRFQLADRTHLWSALAVAEAVGLVAAALTGAVLGRLAVAPLADALARQRRFVTDASHELRTPVTQVHTRAQLLARQAAAEELPAAHRAGLDRLVGSAGRLGEVLDDLLLSASLTAGPARLSQRRPVDLVALARSVAAEEADRVRDGRLTVTVDGPPQPLFVTGIESALRRAVGELLANAISHTPQGGRIRVSVTRSGREAELTVADTGSGLDPAEADRLFERFHRGGNGGDGRYGLGLALLREVVTGHGGTVGVTGRPGRGARFTIRLPCPPPRPGRPPAPPVTADRG
;
A
#
# COMPACT_ATOMS: atom_id res chain seq x y z
N MET A 1 10.63 -6.26 -8.26
CA MET A 1 10.34 -7.59 -8.81
C MET A 1 10.48 -8.73 -7.82
N ARG A 2 11.69 -9.05 -7.33
CA ARG A 2 11.92 -10.17 -6.40
C ARG A 2 11.04 -10.11 -5.14
N ARG A 3 10.87 -8.92 -4.56
CA ARG A 3 10.01 -8.67 -3.37
C ARG A 3 8.51 -8.86 -3.62
N ALA A 4 8.00 -8.54 -4.81
CA ALA A 4 6.58 -8.71 -5.14
C ALA A 4 6.24 -10.18 -5.37
N ARG A 5 7.12 -10.91 -6.06
CA ARG A 5 7.01 -12.37 -6.25
C ARG A 5 7.04 -13.11 -4.91
N LEU A 6 7.99 -12.72 -4.04
CA LEU A 6 8.10 -13.28 -2.70
C LEU A 6 6.84 -13.02 -1.87
N ARG A 7 6.28 -11.79 -1.93
CA ARG A 7 5.05 -11.45 -1.20
C ARG A 7 3.86 -12.30 -1.62
N ILE A 8 3.61 -12.45 -2.92
CA ILE A 8 2.47 -13.25 -3.40
C ILE A 8 2.65 -14.70 -2.98
N ALA A 9 3.83 -15.30 -3.22
CA ALA A 9 4.10 -16.67 -2.82
C ALA A 9 3.95 -16.89 -1.30
N VAL A 10 4.42 -15.95 -0.48
CA VAL A 10 4.29 -16.02 0.99
C VAL A 10 2.84 -15.89 1.43
N ILE A 11 2.05 -14.99 0.84
CA ILE A 11 0.63 -14.83 1.19
C ILE A 11 -0.16 -16.09 0.81
N THR A 12 0.04 -16.61 -0.41
CA THR A 12 -0.65 -17.83 -0.85
C THR A 12 -0.25 -19.04 -0.01
N ALA A 13 1.04 -19.18 0.32
CA ALA A 13 1.52 -20.21 1.23
C ALA A 13 0.87 -20.08 2.62
N ALA A 14 0.85 -18.88 3.20
CA ALA A 14 0.24 -18.65 4.50
C ALA A 14 -1.26 -18.99 4.52
N ILE A 15 -2.00 -18.68 3.45
CA ILE A 15 -3.42 -19.03 3.32
C ILE A 15 -3.59 -20.55 3.23
N ILE A 16 -2.77 -21.24 2.43
CA ILE A 16 -2.82 -22.71 2.31
C ILE A 16 -2.55 -23.35 3.67
N THR A 17 -1.46 -22.96 4.34
CA THR A 17 -1.11 -23.49 5.66
C THR A 17 -2.21 -23.24 6.68
N LEU A 18 -2.81 -22.04 6.71
CA LEU A 18 -3.91 -21.72 7.62
C LEU A 18 -5.15 -22.61 7.35
N LEU A 19 -5.46 -22.86 6.08
CA LEU A 19 -6.62 -23.65 5.68
C LEU A 19 -6.41 -25.14 5.99
N VAL A 20 -5.25 -25.70 5.64
CA VAL A 20 -4.92 -27.11 5.92
C VAL A 20 -4.85 -27.37 7.42
N THR A 21 -4.23 -26.48 8.19
CA THR A 21 -4.19 -26.60 9.66
C THR A 21 -5.57 -26.45 10.31
N GLY A 22 -6.39 -25.50 9.83
CA GLY A 22 -7.76 -25.32 10.32
C GLY A 22 -8.64 -26.54 10.05
N VAL A 23 -8.64 -27.05 8.82
CA VAL A 23 -9.38 -28.27 8.45
C VAL A 23 -8.86 -29.48 9.23
N GLY A 24 -7.54 -29.63 9.37
CA GLY A 24 -6.92 -30.70 10.14
C GLY A 24 -7.33 -30.71 11.60
N ALA A 25 -7.33 -29.55 12.26
CA ALA A 25 -7.76 -29.40 13.64
C ALA A 25 -9.25 -29.74 13.82
N ILE A 26 -10.11 -29.29 12.91
CA ILE A 26 -11.56 -29.61 12.94
C ILE A 26 -11.77 -31.12 12.75
N ALA A 27 -11.10 -31.72 11.77
CA ALA A 27 -11.20 -33.14 11.50
C ALA A 27 -10.72 -33.99 12.70
N ASP A 28 -9.59 -33.64 13.32
CA ASP A 28 -9.06 -34.35 14.49
C ASP A 28 -10.01 -34.26 15.70
N VAL A 29 -10.57 -33.08 15.98
CA VAL A 29 -11.56 -32.89 17.06
C VAL A 29 -12.83 -33.69 16.78
N MET A 30 -13.36 -33.62 15.56
CA MET A 30 -14.59 -34.30 15.18
C MET A 30 -14.42 -35.82 15.22
N MET A 31 -13.32 -36.33 14.66
CA MET A 31 -12.95 -37.75 14.68
C MET A 31 -12.80 -38.24 16.12
N THR A 32 -12.05 -37.51 16.96
CA THR A 32 -11.83 -37.87 18.37
C THR A 32 -13.14 -37.95 19.16
N ARG A 33 -14.04 -36.96 18.98
CA ARG A 33 -15.33 -36.95 19.66
C ARG A 33 -16.21 -38.11 19.22
N ALA A 34 -16.34 -38.32 17.91
CA ALA A 34 -17.14 -39.40 17.34
C ALA A 34 -16.64 -40.78 17.79
N GLN A 35 -15.33 -41.01 17.73
CA GLN A 35 -14.69 -42.25 18.19
C GLN A 35 -14.94 -42.50 19.68
N ASN A 36 -14.73 -41.49 20.53
CA ASN A 36 -14.91 -41.65 21.99
C ASN A 36 -16.36 -41.95 22.36
N GLU A 37 -17.34 -41.28 21.74
CA GLU A 37 -18.76 -41.56 21.95
C GLU A 37 -19.16 -42.97 21.47
N GLN A 38 -18.60 -43.42 20.34
CA GLN A 38 -18.83 -44.78 19.86
C GLN A 38 -18.28 -45.82 20.84
N VAL A 39 -17.04 -45.68 21.30
CA VAL A 39 -16.42 -46.64 22.24
C VAL A 39 -17.17 -46.70 23.55
N TRP A 40 -17.61 -45.56 24.11
CA TRP A 40 -18.41 -45.59 25.35
C TRP A 40 -19.78 -46.26 25.16
N ARG A 41 -20.41 -46.10 23.99
CA ARG A 41 -21.65 -46.83 23.67
C ARG A 41 -21.40 -48.33 23.61
N GLU A 42 -20.35 -48.76 22.93
CA GLU A 42 -19.96 -50.17 22.84
C GLU A 42 -19.61 -50.76 24.22
N LEU A 43 -18.84 -50.04 25.04
CA LEU A 43 -18.49 -50.47 26.40
C LEU A 43 -19.71 -50.61 27.32
N ARG A 44 -20.64 -49.65 27.28
CA ARG A 44 -21.89 -49.71 28.06
C ARG A 44 -22.77 -50.88 27.60
N TYR A 45 -22.88 -51.09 26.30
CA TYR A 45 -23.63 -52.20 25.71
C TYR A 45 -22.99 -53.55 26.05
N GLY A 46 -21.69 -53.72 25.82
CA GLY A 46 -20.95 -54.94 26.11
C GLY A 46 -20.97 -55.29 27.60
N ALA A 47 -20.82 -54.30 28.49
CA ALA A 47 -20.92 -54.54 29.92
C ALA A 47 -22.36 -54.89 30.37
N ALA A 48 -23.41 -54.44 29.67
CA ALA A 48 -24.82 -54.72 30.01
C ALA A 48 -25.31 -56.06 29.46
N LEU A 49 -25.02 -56.32 28.19
CA LEU A 49 -25.68 -57.34 27.37
C LEU A 49 -24.71 -58.22 26.58
N GLY A 50 -23.42 -57.90 26.55
CA GLY A 50 -22.44 -58.63 25.75
C GLY A 50 -22.27 -60.09 26.15
N ASP A 51 -22.02 -60.96 25.16
CA ASP A 51 -21.62 -62.34 25.39
C ASP A 51 -20.24 -62.38 26.06
N LEU A 52 -20.16 -63.01 27.23
CA LEU A 52 -18.94 -63.11 28.02
C LEU A 52 -17.93 -64.10 27.40
N ALA A 53 -18.38 -65.04 26.57
CA ALA A 53 -17.52 -66.00 25.89
C ALA A 53 -16.95 -65.44 24.57
N SER A 54 -17.70 -64.57 23.89
CA SER A 54 -17.34 -64.02 22.58
C SER A 54 -17.45 -62.49 22.57
N PRO A 55 -16.55 -61.78 23.27
CA PRO A 55 -16.59 -60.32 23.30
C PRO A 55 -16.24 -59.70 21.93
N PRO A 56 -16.72 -58.48 21.63
CA PRO A 56 -16.35 -57.75 20.43
C PRO A 56 -14.83 -57.54 20.29
N VAL A 57 -14.38 -57.30 19.06
CA VAL A 57 -12.96 -57.04 18.75
C VAL A 57 -12.44 -55.86 19.59
N CYS A 58 -11.19 -55.95 20.03
CA CYS A 58 -10.53 -54.97 20.91
C CYS A 58 -11.20 -54.76 22.28
N THR A 59 -12.16 -55.60 22.64
CA THR A 59 -12.86 -55.55 23.92
C THR A 59 -12.65 -56.83 24.70
N TRP A 60 -12.40 -56.71 26.00
CA TRP A 60 -12.38 -57.83 26.93
C TRP A 60 -13.47 -57.63 27.99
N LEU A 61 -14.22 -58.69 28.27
CA LEU A 61 -15.25 -58.72 29.29
C LEU A 61 -14.79 -59.60 30.46
N TYR A 62 -14.91 -59.09 31.67
CA TYR A 62 -14.56 -59.80 32.90
C TYR A 62 -15.79 -59.92 33.80
N ALA A 63 -16.07 -61.13 34.28
CA ALA A 63 -17.19 -61.43 35.16
C ALA A 63 -16.84 -62.59 36.12
N PRO A 64 -17.52 -62.72 37.28
CA PRO A 64 -17.34 -63.87 38.16
C PRO A 64 -17.60 -65.19 37.44
N GLY A 65 -16.69 -66.17 37.59
CA GLY A 65 -16.82 -67.50 36.98
C GLY A 65 -16.48 -67.57 35.49
N VAL A 66 -16.02 -66.48 34.88
CA VAL A 66 -15.59 -66.45 33.47
C VAL A 66 -14.07 -66.30 33.41
N ALA A 67 -13.40 -67.23 32.74
CA ALA A 67 -11.97 -67.13 32.49
C ALA A 67 -11.72 -66.05 31.42
N PRO A 68 -10.76 -65.14 31.63
CA PRO A 68 -10.41 -64.13 30.64
C PRO A 68 -9.79 -64.77 29.39
N LEU A 69 -9.98 -64.12 28.23
CA LEU A 69 -9.37 -64.55 26.98
C LEU A 69 -7.83 -64.61 27.08
N PRO A 70 -7.14 -65.54 26.38
CA PRO A 70 -5.69 -65.69 26.47
C PRO A 70 -4.88 -64.44 26.10
N ASN A 71 -5.43 -63.57 25.25
CA ASN A 71 -4.82 -62.32 24.81
C ASN A 71 -5.21 -61.10 25.67
N ALA A 72 -5.81 -61.33 26.84
CA ALA A 72 -6.23 -60.26 27.74
C ALA A 72 -5.04 -59.41 28.21
N PRO A 73 -5.16 -58.07 28.20
CA PRO A 73 -4.10 -57.18 28.66
C PRO A 73 -3.80 -57.36 30.15
N ARG A 74 -2.53 -57.23 30.52
CA ARG A 74 -2.10 -57.39 31.92
C ARG A 74 -2.65 -56.27 32.78
N GLY A 75 -2.99 -56.59 34.03
CA GLY A 75 -3.50 -55.62 35.00
C GLY A 75 -5.02 -55.43 35.00
N PHE A 76 -5.75 -56.23 34.22
CA PHE A 76 -7.20 -56.35 34.26
C PHE A 76 -7.63 -57.73 34.83
N PRO A 77 -8.80 -57.83 35.48
CA PRO A 77 -9.73 -56.73 35.75
C PRO A 77 -9.25 -55.79 36.86
N VAL A 78 -9.68 -54.53 36.81
CA VAL A 78 -9.49 -53.55 37.88
C VAL A 78 -10.40 -53.93 39.06
N ARG A 79 -9.86 -54.74 39.97
CA ARG A 79 -10.61 -55.33 41.10
C ARG A 79 -11.28 -54.27 41.99
N ALA A 80 -10.62 -53.15 42.25
CA ALA A 80 -11.18 -52.05 43.04
C ALA A 80 -12.50 -51.50 42.47
N ASP A 81 -12.64 -51.47 41.14
CA ASP A 81 -13.87 -50.99 40.49
C ASP A 81 -14.98 -52.05 40.56
N LEU A 82 -14.63 -53.33 40.40
CA LEU A 82 -15.55 -54.45 40.59
C LEU A 82 -16.13 -54.44 42.01
N ASP A 83 -15.29 -54.28 43.03
CA ASP A 83 -15.70 -54.27 44.44
C ASP A 83 -16.54 -53.03 44.80
N ARG A 84 -16.23 -51.87 44.20
CA ARG A 84 -17.03 -50.65 44.36
C ARG A 84 -18.43 -50.85 43.78
N VAL A 85 -18.53 -51.28 42.52
CA VAL A 85 -19.81 -51.50 41.84
C VAL A 85 -20.62 -52.59 42.54
N ARG A 86 -19.98 -53.65 43.04
CA ARG A 86 -20.66 -54.70 43.81
C ARG A 86 -21.35 -54.14 45.05
N ARG A 87 -20.70 -53.19 45.76
CA ARG A 87 -21.24 -52.56 46.97
C ARG A 87 -22.28 -51.48 46.67
N THR A 88 -21.99 -50.56 45.73
CA THR A 88 -22.80 -49.35 45.54
C THR A 88 -23.81 -49.48 44.41
N ARG A 89 -23.71 -50.51 43.57
CA ARG A 89 -24.46 -50.70 42.31
C ARG A 89 -24.34 -49.56 41.30
N THR A 90 -23.53 -48.55 41.60
CA THR A 90 -23.27 -47.39 40.73
C THR A 90 -22.14 -47.74 39.78
N ALA A 91 -22.38 -47.60 38.48
CA ALA A 91 -21.39 -47.93 37.48
C ALA A 91 -20.20 -46.95 37.48
N VAL A 92 -19.04 -47.44 37.04
CA VAL A 92 -17.77 -46.70 37.03
C VAL A 92 -17.20 -46.71 35.62
N GLU A 93 -16.87 -45.53 35.11
CA GLU A 93 -16.10 -45.32 33.87
C GLU A 93 -14.69 -44.86 34.24
N ARG A 94 -13.67 -45.46 33.64
CA ARG A 94 -12.27 -45.11 33.89
C ARG A 94 -11.45 -45.17 32.61
N THR A 95 -10.50 -44.25 32.48
CA THR A 95 -9.42 -44.33 31.49
C THR A 95 -8.16 -44.84 32.19
N VAL A 96 -7.52 -45.88 31.66
CA VAL A 96 -6.33 -46.52 32.23
C VAL A 96 -5.22 -46.50 31.20
N ARG A 97 -4.05 -45.93 31.52
CA ARG A 97 -2.86 -45.96 30.65
C ARG A 97 -1.91 -47.07 31.08
N ARG A 98 -1.62 -48.02 30.19
CA ARG A 98 -0.69 -49.15 30.41
C ARG A 98 -0.12 -49.64 29.08
N ASP A 99 1.09 -50.20 29.11
CA ASP A 99 1.76 -50.83 27.95
C ASP A 99 1.70 -49.96 26.67
N ASP A 100 2.04 -48.68 26.80
CA ASP A 100 2.02 -47.65 25.74
C ASP A 100 0.67 -47.43 25.03
N THR A 101 -0.43 -47.87 25.65
CA THR A 101 -1.78 -47.61 25.17
C THR A 101 -2.71 -47.06 26.26
N VAL A 102 -3.86 -46.59 25.80
CA VAL A 102 -4.98 -46.12 26.60
C VAL A 102 -6.09 -47.18 26.53
N TYR A 103 -6.57 -47.62 27.68
CA TYR A 103 -7.73 -48.48 27.82
C TYR A 103 -8.90 -47.69 28.38
N LEU A 104 -10.08 -47.85 27.78
CA LEU A 104 -11.33 -47.35 28.33
C LEU A 104 -12.06 -48.50 29.04
N VAL A 105 -12.46 -48.26 30.28
CA VAL A 105 -12.97 -49.29 31.18
C VAL A 105 -14.35 -48.89 31.69
N ARG A 106 -15.33 -49.77 31.51
CA ARG A 106 -16.67 -49.64 32.08
C ARG A 106 -16.94 -50.81 33.01
N THR A 107 -17.20 -50.52 34.28
CA THR A 107 -17.63 -51.52 35.26
C THR A 107 -19.07 -51.25 35.70
N GLN A 108 -19.95 -52.24 35.61
CA GLN A 108 -21.35 -52.10 36.02
C GLN A 108 -21.98 -53.43 36.47
N ALA A 109 -23.07 -53.35 37.22
CA ALA A 109 -23.90 -54.51 37.52
C ALA A 109 -24.89 -54.76 36.37
N ARG A 110 -25.00 -56.02 35.93
CA ARG A 110 -26.02 -56.48 34.98
C ARG A 110 -27.34 -56.79 35.68
N ALA A 111 -28.40 -56.93 34.90
CA ALA A 111 -29.72 -57.33 35.39
C ALA A 111 -29.72 -58.73 36.02
N ASP A 112 -28.83 -59.62 35.58
CA ASP A 112 -28.62 -60.96 36.15
C ASP A 112 -27.85 -60.94 37.49
N GLY A 113 -27.53 -59.75 38.01
CA GLY A 113 -26.81 -59.55 39.27
C GLY A 113 -25.29 -59.67 39.17
N LYS A 114 -24.73 -60.09 38.02
CA LYS A 114 -23.27 -60.17 37.84
C LYS A 114 -22.68 -58.78 37.67
N VAL A 115 -21.54 -58.53 38.31
CA VAL A 115 -20.75 -57.33 38.05
C VAL A 115 -19.79 -57.62 36.90
N VAL A 116 -19.91 -56.87 35.82
CA VAL A 116 -19.12 -57.05 34.60
C VAL A 116 -18.26 -55.81 34.36
N GLN A 117 -17.00 -56.05 33.99
CA GLN A 117 -16.07 -55.03 33.54
C GLN A 117 -15.76 -55.23 32.06
N ALA A 118 -16.06 -54.24 31.24
CA ALA A 118 -15.65 -54.15 29.85
C ALA A 118 -14.41 -53.26 29.73
N VAL A 119 -13.42 -53.72 28.99
CA VAL A 119 -12.14 -53.03 28.75
C VAL A 119 -11.93 -52.94 27.25
N PHE A 120 -11.81 -51.73 26.71
CA PHE A 120 -11.55 -51.46 25.30
C PHE A 120 -10.15 -50.91 25.10
N ASP A 121 -9.42 -51.39 24.09
CA ASP A 121 -8.07 -50.94 23.75
C ASP A 121 -8.06 -49.91 22.62
N MET A 122 -7.54 -48.72 22.91
CA MET A 122 -7.53 -47.59 21.97
C MET A 122 -6.41 -47.66 20.91
N ARG A 123 -5.51 -48.67 20.92
CA ARG A 123 -4.36 -48.74 19.99
C ARG A 123 -4.75 -48.56 18.53
N PHE A 124 -5.83 -49.21 18.09
CA PHE A 124 -6.27 -49.14 16.70
C PHE A 124 -6.83 -47.75 16.33
N GLN A 125 -7.53 -47.07 17.24
CA GLN A 125 -8.02 -45.70 16.99
C GLN A 125 -6.90 -44.66 16.96
N LEU A 126 -5.78 -44.92 17.66
CA LEU A 126 -4.58 -44.10 17.60
C LEU A 126 -3.87 -44.22 16.24
N ALA A 127 -3.90 -45.39 15.61
CA ALA A 127 -3.31 -45.62 14.29
C ALA A 127 -4.02 -44.81 13.19
N ASP A 128 -5.36 -44.74 13.20
CA ASP A 128 -6.14 -43.96 12.22
C ASP A 128 -5.76 -42.48 12.18
N ARG A 129 -5.36 -41.89 13.32
CA ARG A 129 -4.94 -40.49 13.39
C ARG A 129 -3.63 -40.25 12.65
N THR A 130 -2.70 -41.20 12.69
CA THR A 130 -1.41 -41.06 11.99
C THR A 130 -1.61 -40.97 10.48
N HIS A 131 -2.59 -41.72 9.93
CA HIS A 131 -2.96 -41.66 8.53
C HIS A 131 -3.55 -40.28 8.16
N LEU A 132 -4.45 -39.72 8.97
CA LEU A 132 -5.00 -38.37 8.76
C LEU A 132 -3.88 -37.32 8.70
N TRP A 133 -3.00 -37.30 9.70
CA TRP A 133 -1.91 -36.31 9.76
C TRP A 133 -0.89 -36.49 8.62
N SER A 134 -0.59 -37.72 8.23
CA SER A 134 0.26 -37.98 7.07
C SER A 134 -0.35 -37.48 5.76
N ALA A 135 -1.66 -37.67 5.56
CA ALA A 135 -2.36 -37.18 4.38
C ALA A 135 -2.40 -35.65 4.33
N LEU A 136 -2.63 -34.99 5.47
CA LEU A 136 -2.59 -33.52 5.58
C LEU A 136 -1.19 -32.96 5.31
N ALA A 137 -0.13 -33.62 5.81
CA ALA A 137 1.25 -33.21 5.55
C ALA A 137 1.60 -33.30 4.06
N VAL A 138 1.15 -34.36 3.37
CA VAL A 138 1.32 -34.49 1.91
C VAL A 138 0.54 -33.39 1.17
N ALA A 139 -0.71 -33.13 1.57
CA ALA A 139 -1.52 -32.08 0.97
C ALA A 139 -0.89 -30.69 1.13
N GLU A 140 -0.34 -30.38 2.31
CA GLU A 140 0.38 -29.14 2.58
C GLU A 140 1.62 -29.02 1.68
N ALA A 141 2.44 -30.07 1.59
CA ALA A 141 3.64 -30.06 0.74
C ALA A 141 3.30 -29.80 -0.73
N VAL A 142 2.27 -30.46 -1.26
CA VAL A 142 1.79 -30.23 -2.64
C VAL A 142 1.26 -28.80 -2.81
N GLY A 143 0.49 -28.29 -1.86
CA GLY A 143 -0.04 -26.93 -1.88
C GLY A 143 1.05 -25.86 -1.88
N LEU A 144 2.08 -26.01 -1.05
CA LEU A 144 3.21 -25.09 -0.99
C LEU A 144 4.04 -25.09 -2.29
N VAL A 145 4.27 -26.27 -2.88
CA VAL A 145 4.93 -26.38 -4.19
C VAL A 145 4.11 -25.69 -5.28
N ALA A 146 2.80 -25.92 -5.31
CA ALA A 146 1.89 -25.27 -6.26
C ALA A 146 1.89 -23.73 -6.09
N ALA A 147 1.89 -23.23 -4.85
CA ALA A 147 1.96 -21.79 -4.56
C ALA A 147 3.28 -21.17 -5.04
N ALA A 148 4.40 -21.85 -4.81
CA ALA A 148 5.71 -21.40 -5.27
C ALA A 148 5.80 -21.35 -6.80
N LEU A 149 5.31 -22.40 -7.48
CA LEU A 149 5.26 -22.46 -8.94
C LEU A 149 4.35 -21.37 -9.53
N THR A 150 3.15 -21.22 -8.99
CA THR A 150 2.18 -20.19 -9.42
C THR A 150 2.77 -18.78 -9.24
N GLY A 151 3.40 -18.51 -8.09
CA GLY A 151 4.11 -17.25 -7.84
C GLY A 151 5.27 -17.00 -8.81
N ALA A 152 6.01 -18.04 -9.20
CA ALA A 152 7.08 -17.94 -10.19
C ALA A 152 6.56 -17.68 -11.61
N VAL A 153 5.51 -18.40 -12.03
CA VAL A 153 4.88 -18.30 -13.36
C VAL A 153 4.21 -16.94 -13.54
N LEU A 154 3.29 -16.54 -12.65
CA LEU A 154 2.65 -15.23 -12.70
C LEU A 154 3.68 -14.09 -12.63
N GLY A 155 4.70 -14.29 -11.79
CA GLY A 155 5.81 -13.35 -11.68
C GLY A 155 6.59 -13.14 -12.98
N ARG A 156 6.72 -14.19 -13.81
CA ARG A 156 7.43 -14.14 -15.11
C ARG A 156 6.53 -13.65 -16.24
N LEU A 157 5.30 -14.16 -16.34
CA LEU A 157 4.41 -13.91 -17.47
C LEU A 157 3.69 -12.56 -17.41
N ALA A 158 3.25 -12.11 -16.23
CA ALA A 158 2.44 -10.90 -16.12
C ALA A 158 3.28 -9.68 -15.70
N VAL A 159 4.12 -9.86 -14.69
CA VAL A 159 4.74 -8.71 -14.01
C VAL A 159 6.01 -8.23 -14.73
N ALA A 160 6.81 -9.14 -15.30
CA ALA A 160 8.05 -8.76 -15.99
C ALA A 160 7.80 -7.98 -17.28
N PRO A 161 6.93 -8.44 -18.21
CA PRO A 161 6.69 -7.73 -19.46
C PRO A 161 6.07 -6.35 -19.24
N LEU A 162 5.17 -6.21 -18.26
CA LEU A 162 4.56 -4.93 -17.92
C LEU A 162 5.60 -3.92 -17.43
N ALA A 163 6.52 -4.33 -16.55
CA ALA A 163 7.56 -3.42 -16.10
C ALA A 163 8.59 -3.10 -17.19
N ASP A 164 8.91 -4.06 -18.07
CA ASP A 164 9.78 -3.79 -19.21
C ASP A 164 9.12 -2.86 -20.23
N ALA A 165 7.81 -3.00 -20.46
CA ALA A 165 7.02 -2.09 -21.27
C ALA A 165 7.00 -0.68 -20.66
N LEU A 166 6.71 -0.56 -19.36
CA LEU A 166 6.78 0.72 -18.64
C LEU A 166 8.18 1.31 -18.67
N ALA A 167 9.23 0.52 -18.49
CA ALA A 167 10.62 0.99 -18.55
C ALA A 167 11.03 1.45 -19.96
N ARG A 168 10.52 0.82 -21.01
CA ARG A 168 10.72 1.24 -22.40
C ARG A 168 9.95 2.52 -22.72
N GLN A 169 8.69 2.63 -22.30
CA GLN A 169 7.90 3.86 -22.43
C GLN A 169 8.61 5.05 -21.77
N ARG A 170 9.21 4.85 -20.60
CA ARG A 170 9.98 5.90 -19.88
C ARG A 170 11.23 6.36 -20.65
N ARG A 171 11.99 5.40 -21.19
CA ARG A 171 13.17 5.70 -22.00
C ARG A 171 12.77 6.46 -23.26
N PHE A 172 11.75 5.97 -23.97
CA PHE A 172 11.20 6.65 -25.15
C PHE A 172 10.78 8.10 -24.87
N VAL A 173 10.07 8.36 -23.76
CA VAL A 173 9.68 9.73 -23.36
C VAL A 173 10.90 10.61 -23.11
N THR A 174 11.92 10.09 -22.44
CA THR A 174 13.14 10.84 -22.13
C THR A 174 13.94 11.14 -23.41
N ASP A 175 14.10 10.16 -24.28
CA ASP A 175 14.83 10.30 -25.53
C ASP A 175 14.09 11.26 -26.48
N ALA A 176 12.76 11.08 -26.62
CA ALA A 176 11.91 12.02 -27.34
C ALA A 176 11.96 13.43 -26.75
N SER A 177 12.21 13.58 -25.45
CA SER A 177 12.34 14.91 -24.84
C SER A 177 13.51 15.69 -25.41
N HIS A 178 14.67 15.03 -25.47
CA HIS A 178 15.90 15.63 -25.96
C HIS A 178 15.85 15.85 -27.48
N GLU A 179 15.30 14.89 -28.21
CA GLU A 179 15.18 14.97 -29.67
C GLU A 179 14.15 16.00 -30.14
N LEU A 180 13.06 16.23 -29.40
CA LEU A 180 12.03 17.23 -29.76
C LEU A 180 12.34 18.63 -29.23
N ARG A 181 13.03 18.77 -28.09
CA ARG A 181 13.41 20.10 -27.57
C ARG A 181 14.36 20.83 -28.53
N THR A 182 15.34 20.10 -29.05
CA THR A 182 16.36 20.66 -29.96
C THR A 182 15.77 21.37 -31.19
N PRO A 183 14.90 20.74 -32.01
CA PRO A 183 14.31 21.40 -33.18
C PRO A 183 13.37 22.54 -32.80
N VAL A 184 12.63 22.43 -31.70
CA VAL A 184 11.75 23.53 -31.23
C VAL A 184 12.58 24.74 -30.80
N THR A 185 13.67 24.54 -30.06
CA THR A 185 14.61 25.62 -29.72
C THR A 185 15.19 26.27 -30.98
N GLN A 186 15.60 25.47 -31.97
CA GLN A 186 16.12 26.02 -33.24
C GLN A 186 15.08 26.87 -33.99
N VAL A 187 13.83 26.41 -34.08
CA VAL A 187 12.73 27.18 -34.70
C VAL A 187 12.50 28.48 -33.93
N HIS A 188 12.47 28.41 -32.60
CA HIS A 188 12.27 29.61 -31.76
C HIS A 188 13.40 30.62 -31.92
N THR A 189 14.67 30.19 -31.87
CA THR A 189 15.83 31.07 -32.06
C THR A 189 15.86 31.69 -33.45
N ARG A 190 15.54 30.92 -34.51
CA ARG A 190 15.45 31.47 -35.87
C ARG A 190 14.33 32.49 -36.00
N ALA A 191 13.17 32.22 -35.42
CA ALA A 191 12.06 33.17 -35.40
C ALA A 191 12.43 34.47 -34.67
N GLN A 192 13.14 34.37 -33.54
CA GLN A 192 13.63 35.54 -32.79
C GLN A 192 14.64 36.37 -33.60
N LEU A 193 15.56 35.70 -34.31
CA LEU A 193 16.52 36.38 -35.18
C LEU A 193 15.81 37.11 -36.32
N LEU A 194 14.85 36.46 -36.99
CA LEU A 194 14.06 37.08 -38.06
C LEU A 194 13.23 38.27 -37.54
N ALA A 195 12.62 38.17 -36.35
CA ALA A 195 11.89 39.27 -35.74
C ALA A 195 12.79 40.47 -35.42
N ARG A 196 14.01 40.22 -34.92
CA ARG A 196 15.01 41.27 -34.66
C ARG A 196 15.50 41.93 -35.94
N GLN A 197 15.78 41.14 -36.99
CA GLN A 197 16.17 41.65 -38.31
C GLN A 197 15.05 42.49 -38.93
N ALA A 198 13.81 42.01 -38.88
CA ALA A 198 12.65 42.75 -39.37
C ALA A 198 12.43 44.08 -38.65
N ALA A 199 12.75 44.15 -37.35
CA ALA A 199 12.74 45.39 -36.59
C ALA A 199 13.88 46.33 -37.00
N ALA A 200 15.08 45.80 -37.23
CA ALA A 200 16.25 46.58 -37.64
C ALA A 200 16.15 47.11 -39.09
N GLU A 201 15.51 46.36 -39.99
CA GLU A 201 15.30 46.72 -41.39
C GLU A 201 14.00 47.54 -41.61
N GLU A 202 13.32 47.95 -40.52
CA GLU A 202 12.08 48.73 -40.56
C GLU A 202 10.97 48.15 -41.46
N LEU A 203 10.87 46.81 -41.51
CA LEU A 203 9.84 46.15 -42.32
C LEU A 203 8.42 46.62 -41.93
N PRO A 204 7.46 46.57 -42.89
CA PRO A 204 6.09 47.02 -42.64
C PRO A 204 5.50 46.38 -41.38
N ALA A 205 4.74 47.15 -40.60
CA ALA A 205 4.23 46.73 -39.30
C ALA A 205 3.48 45.37 -39.32
N ALA A 206 2.79 45.06 -40.42
CA ALA A 206 2.12 43.77 -40.61
C ALA A 206 3.08 42.56 -40.61
N HIS A 207 4.28 42.71 -41.21
CA HIS A 207 5.30 41.65 -41.25
C HIS A 207 5.96 41.46 -39.89
N ARG A 208 6.29 42.56 -39.19
CA ARG A 208 6.80 42.52 -37.81
C ARG A 208 5.81 41.83 -36.86
N ALA A 209 4.53 42.24 -36.92
CA ALA A 209 3.47 41.59 -36.15
C ALA A 209 3.24 40.12 -36.52
N GLY A 210 3.56 39.70 -37.74
CA GLY A 210 3.57 38.28 -38.15
C GLY A 210 4.71 37.50 -37.49
N LEU A 211 5.92 38.06 -37.49
CA LEU A 211 7.11 37.45 -36.89
C LEU A 211 7.02 37.38 -35.36
N ASP A 212 6.51 38.42 -34.71
CA ASP A 212 6.26 38.41 -33.26
C ASP A 212 5.24 37.32 -32.87
N ARG A 213 4.21 37.13 -33.70
CA ARG A 213 3.25 36.01 -33.54
C ARG A 213 3.92 34.65 -33.72
N LEU A 214 4.85 34.51 -34.67
CA LEU A 214 5.61 33.27 -34.88
C LEU A 214 6.54 32.96 -33.70
N VAL A 215 7.26 33.96 -33.18
CA VAL A 215 8.09 33.84 -31.98
C VAL A 215 7.25 33.37 -30.80
N GLY A 216 6.10 34.01 -30.57
CA GLY A 216 5.16 33.62 -29.54
C GLY A 216 4.62 32.19 -29.72
N SER A 217 4.28 31.80 -30.94
CA SER A 217 3.79 30.44 -31.24
C SER A 217 4.86 29.37 -31.04
N ALA A 218 6.10 29.62 -31.46
CA ALA A 218 7.21 28.69 -31.26
C ALA A 218 7.59 28.55 -29.77
N GLY A 219 7.55 29.66 -29.01
CA GLY A 219 7.75 29.62 -27.56
C GLY A 219 6.68 28.80 -26.86
N ARG A 220 5.40 29.03 -27.19
CA ARG A 220 4.27 28.25 -26.67
C ARG A 220 4.36 26.76 -26.99
N LEU A 221 4.80 26.40 -28.20
CA LEU A 221 5.05 24.99 -28.56
C LEU A 221 6.13 24.35 -27.68
N GLY A 222 7.19 25.09 -27.36
CA GLY A 222 8.23 24.65 -26.42
C GLY A 222 7.67 24.38 -25.03
N GLU A 223 6.85 25.28 -24.50
CA GLU A 223 6.21 25.12 -23.19
C GLU A 223 5.31 23.89 -23.14
N VAL A 224 4.45 23.68 -24.14
CA VAL A 224 3.57 22.50 -24.22
C VAL A 224 4.38 21.21 -24.28
N LEU A 225 5.46 21.20 -25.09
CA LEU A 225 6.34 20.06 -25.19
C LEU A 225 6.99 19.75 -23.83
N ASP A 226 7.58 20.75 -23.19
CA ASP A 226 8.23 20.59 -21.88
C ASP A 226 7.24 20.10 -20.82
N ASP A 227 5.99 20.58 -20.83
CA ASP A 227 4.93 20.15 -19.91
C ASP A 227 4.53 18.69 -20.14
N LEU A 228 4.35 18.26 -21.40
CA LEU A 228 4.04 16.88 -21.75
C LEU A 228 5.16 15.92 -21.34
N LEU A 229 6.40 16.31 -21.59
CA LEU A 229 7.58 15.51 -21.24
C LEU A 229 7.79 15.45 -19.74
N LEU A 230 7.57 16.57 -19.03
CA LEU A 230 7.63 16.59 -17.57
C LEU A 230 6.54 15.68 -16.97
N SER A 231 5.30 15.76 -17.44
CA SER A 231 4.18 14.90 -17.03
C SER A 231 4.50 13.41 -17.23
N ALA A 232 4.94 13.05 -18.43
CA ALA A 232 5.30 11.68 -18.77
C ALA A 232 6.50 11.18 -17.94
N SER A 233 7.43 12.08 -17.59
CA SER A 233 8.57 11.77 -16.72
C SER A 233 8.22 11.65 -15.23
N LEU A 234 7.20 12.35 -14.72
CA LEU A 234 6.78 12.26 -13.31
C LEU A 234 6.06 10.94 -13.03
N THR A 235 5.33 10.42 -14.01
CA THR A 235 4.72 9.09 -13.97
C THR A 235 5.76 7.95 -13.97
N ALA A 236 7.04 8.25 -14.24
CA ALA A 236 8.11 7.27 -14.46
C ALA A 236 8.69 6.59 -13.19
N GLY A 237 8.22 6.88 -11.98
CA GLY A 237 8.57 6.11 -10.78
C GLY A 237 10.02 6.28 -10.27
N PRO A 238 10.63 5.24 -9.65
CA PRO A 238 11.71 5.39 -8.65
C PRO A 238 13.06 5.92 -9.16
N ALA A 239 13.29 6.00 -10.47
CA ALA A 239 14.54 6.50 -11.04
C ALA A 239 14.81 7.99 -10.73
N ARG A 240 13.78 8.78 -10.38
CA ARG A 240 13.94 10.17 -9.93
C ARG A 240 14.08 10.36 -8.42
N LEU A 241 14.03 9.29 -7.61
CA LEU A 241 14.34 9.42 -6.17
C LEU A 241 15.77 9.94 -5.95
N SER A 242 16.71 9.62 -6.85
CA SER A 242 18.09 10.10 -6.81
C SER A 242 18.26 11.59 -7.17
N GLN A 243 17.27 12.20 -7.84
CA GLN A 243 17.28 13.62 -8.20
C GLN A 243 16.68 14.50 -7.11
N ARG A 244 16.00 13.92 -6.12
CA ARG A 244 15.41 14.70 -5.02
C ARG A 244 16.52 15.25 -4.14
N ARG A 245 16.49 16.56 -3.93
CA ARG A 245 17.41 17.28 -3.05
C ARG A 245 16.60 18.17 -2.10
N PRO A 246 17.19 18.62 -0.98
CA PRO A 246 16.58 19.69 -0.19
C PRO A 246 16.42 20.96 -1.04
N VAL A 247 15.20 21.47 -1.13
CA VAL A 247 14.83 22.70 -1.86
C VAL A 247 14.25 23.68 -0.86
N ASP A 248 14.83 24.88 -0.76
CA ASP A 248 14.26 25.97 0.04
C ASP A 248 13.09 26.59 -0.72
N LEU A 249 11.86 26.34 -0.24
CA LEU A 249 10.65 26.84 -0.90
C LEU A 249 10.51 28.36 -0.85
N VAL A 250 11.06 29.02 0.17
CA VAL A 250 10.99 30.48 0.29
C VAL A 250 11.87 31.12 -0.78
N ALA A 251 13.11 30.65 -0.90
CA ALA A 251 14.04 31.11 -1.94
C ALA A 251 13.51 30.82 -3.35
N LEU A 252 12.93 29.63 -3.56
CA LEU A 252 12.31 29.26 -4.82
C LEU A 252 11.17 30.21 -5.21
N ALA A 253 10.24 30.48 -4.29
CA ALA A 253 9.10 31.37 -4.51
C ALA A 253 9.55 32.80 -4.84
N ARG A 254 10.58 33.31 -4.16
CA ARG A 254 11.17 34.63 -4.45
C ARG A 254 11.82 34.68 -5.83
N SER A 255 12.56 33.65 -6.20
CA SER A 255 13.20 33.57 -7.52
C SER A 255 12.17 33.58 -8.64
N VAL A 256 11.12 32.77 -8.53
CA VAL A 256 10.04 32.70 -9.53
C VAL A 256 9.28 34.03 -9.62
N ALA A 257 9.02 34.69 -8.49
CA ALA A 257 8.39 36.01 -8.50
C ALA A 257 9.27 37.09 -9.18
N ALA A 258 10.59 37.00 -9.04
CA ALA A 258 11.52 37.90 -9.71
C ALA A 258 11.58 37.66 -11.23
N GLU A 259 11.48 36.41 -11.67
CA GLU A 259 11.43 36.04 -13.09
C GLU A 259 10.19 36.62 -13.80
N GLU A 260 9.07 36.77 -13.09
CA GLU A 260 7.81 37.33 -13.63
C GLU A 260 7.71 38.87 -13.48
N ALA A 261 8.77 39.54 -13.01
CA ALA A 261 8.71 40.95 -12.64
C ALA A 261 8.32 41.89 -13.80
N ASP A 262 8.70 41.56 -15.04
CA ASP A 262 8.33 42.35 -16.23
C ASP A 262 6.82 42.28 -16.49
N ARG A 263 6.25 41.07 -16.50
CA ARG A 263 4.79 40.85 -16.67
C ARG A 263 3.97 41.49 -15.56
N VAL A 264 4.49 41.47 -14.33
CA VAL A 264 3.91 42.14 -13.17
C VAL A 264 3.88 43.66 -13.36
N ARG A 265 4.96 44.25 -13.87
CA ARG A 265 5.06 45.68 -14.16
C ARG A 265 4.11 46.09 -15.28
N ASP A 266 4.05 45.34 -16.37
CA ASP A 266 3.15 45.60 -17.51
C ASP A 266 1.68 45.56 -17.08
N GLY A 267 1.32 44.57 -16.26
CA GLY A 267 -0.02 44.45 -15.66
C GLY A 267 -0.30 45.44 -14.52
N ARG A 268 0.65 46.31 -14.14
CA ARG A 268 0.58 47.17 -12.93
C ARG A 268 0.12 46.42 -11.68
N LEU A 269 0.60 45.20 -11.50
CA LEU A 269 0.25 44.33 -10.40
C LEU A 269 1.22 44.54 -9.23
N THR A 270 0.77 44.27 -8.01
CA THR A 270 1.65 44.20 -6.84
C THR A 270 1.81 42.75 -6.40
N VAL A 271 3.03 42.22 -6.48
CA VAL A 271 3.36 40.86 -6.00
C VAL A 271 4.15 40.95 -4.70
N THR A 272 3.73 40.21 -3.68
CA THR A 272 4.43 40.10 -2.39
C THR A 272 4.79 38.63 -2.12
N VAL A 273 5.97 38.38 -1.56
CA VAL A 273 6.43 37.03 -1.20
C VAL A 273 6.81 36.98 0.28
N ASP A 274 5.94 36.39 1.08
CA ASP A 274 6.07 36.24 2.52
C ASP A 274 6.55 34.83 2.89
N GLY A 275 7.38 34.71 3.93
CA GLY A 275 7.87 33.42 4.40
C GLY A 275 8.54 33.51 5.77
N PRO A 276 8.82 32.37 6.43
CA PRO A 276 9.56 32.35 7.69
C PRO A 276 10.96 32.97 7.53
N PRO A 277 11.56 33.49 8.62
CA PRO A 277 12.92 34.03 8.59
C PRO A 277 13.98 32.96 8.33
N GLN A 278 13.67 31.69 8.59
CA GLN A 278 14.56 30.55 8.34
C GLN A 278 14.16 29.80 7.06
N PRO A 279 15.12 29.24 6.31
CA PRO A 279 14.84 28.41 5.13
C PRO A 279 13.85 27.27 5.43
N LEU A 280 12.86 27.08 4.55
CA LEU A 280 11.90 25.99 4.68
C LEU A 280 12.17 24.94 3.61
N PHE A 281 12.92 23.91 3.97
CA PHE A 281 13.33 22.85 3.06
C PHE A 281 12.24 21.79 2.86
N VAL A 282 12.01 21.42 1.60
CA VAL A 282 11.29 20.20 1.19
C VAL A 282 12.20 19.29 0.37
N THR A 283 11.91 17.99 0.34
CA THR A 283 12.68 17.05 -0.47
C THR A 283 12.03 16.90 -1.85
N GLY A 284 12.67 17.42 -2.90
CA GLY A 284 12.08 17.43 -4.23
C GLY A 284 13.04 17.70 -5.37
N ILE A 285 12.49 17.73 -6.58
CA ILE A 285 13.20 18.11 -7.80
C ILE A 285 12.96 19.60 -8.01
N GLU A 286 13.98 20.43 -7.81
CA GLU A 286 13.86 21.88 -7.84
C GLU A 286 13.21 22.39 -9.11
N SER A 287 13.62 21.92 -10.28
CA SER A 287 13.05 22.35 -11.57
C SER A 287 11.56 22.06 -11.72
N ALA A 288 11.10 20.92 -11.19
CA ALA A 288 9.68 20.56 -11.21
C ALA A 288 8.87 21.44 -10.25
N LEU A 289 9.39 21.68 -9.03
CA LEU A 289 8.76 22.58 -8.07
C LEU A 289 8.75 24.02 -8.57
N ARG A 290 9.82 24.48 -9.22
CA ARG A 290 9.92 25.80 -9.88
C ARG A 290 8.81 25.97 -10.89
N ARG A 291 8.62 24.97 -11.77
CA ARG A 291 7.54 24.96 -12.77
C ARG A 291 6.17 25.05 -12.12
N ALA A 292 5.90 24.24 -11.09
CA ALA A 292 4.63 24.29 -10.36
C ALA A 292 4.35 25.67 -9.74
N VAL A 293 5.34 26.29 -9.09
CA VAL A 293 5.17 27.65 -8.54
C VAL A 293 4.97 28.68 -9.66
N GLY A 294 5.71 28.54 -10.77
CA GLY A 294 5.55 29.37 -11.96
C GLY A 294 4.15 29.30 -12.57
N GLU A 295 3.57 28.11 -12.67
CA GLU A 295 2.20 27.92 -13.17
C GLU A 295 1.16 28.64 -12.29
N LEU A 296 1.28 28.57 -10.97
CA LEU A 296 0.36 29.31 -10.08
C LEU A 296 0.51 30.82 -10.24
N LEU A 297 1.75 31.31 -10.32
CA LEU A 297 2.01 32.74 -10.42
C LEU A 297 1.56 33.28 -11.79
N ALA A 298 1.86 32.56 -12.87
CA ALA A 298 1.41 32.91 -14.22
C ALA A 298 -0.11 32.93 -14.32
N ASN A 299 -0.80 31.97 -13.68
CA ASN A 299 -2.26 31.95 -13.59
C ASN A 299 -2.79 33.16 -12.81
N ALA A 300 -2.20 33.46 -11.65
CA ALA A 300 -2.58 34.62 -10.84
C ALA A 300 -2.40 35.94 -11.61
N ILE A 301 -1.29 36.10 -12.36
CA ILE A 301 -1.03 37.29 -13.19
C ILE A 301 -2.07 37.44 -14.29
N SER A 302 -2.40 36.36 -15.00
CA SER A 302 -3.36 36.40 -16.11
C SER A 302 -4.80 36.69 -15.67
N HIS A 303 -5.19 36.32 -14.44
CA HIS A 303 -6.55 36.49 -13.94
C HIS A 303 -6.74 37.70 -13.00
N THR A 304 -5.66 38.42 -12.68
CA THR A 304 -5.73 39.63 -11.85
C THR A 304 -5.83 40.87 -12.73
N PRO A 305 -6.88 41.71 -12.57
CA PRO A 305 -6.99 42.94 -13.33
C PRO A 305 -5.90 43.95 -12.93
N GLN A 306 -5.68 44.93 -13.82
CA GLN A 306 -4.66 45.97 -13.62
C GLN A 306 -4.83 46.67 -12.27
N GLY A 307 -3.74 46.86 -11.53
CA GLY A 307 -3.76 47.43 -10.17
C GLY A 307 -4.08 46.44 -9.05
N GLY A 308 -4.34 45.17 -9.38
CA GLY A 308 -4.60 44.12 -8.40
C GLY A 308 -3.35 43.62 -7.66
N ARG A 309 -3.56 42.73 -6.69
CA ARG A 309 -2.53 42.23 -5.78
C ARG A 309 -2.45 40.72 -5.81
N ILE A 310 -1.22 40.20 -5.77
CA ILE A 310 -0.91 38.78 -5.64
C ILE A 310 -0.01 38.60 -4.42
N ARG A 311 -0.38 37.70 -3.51
CA ARG A 311 0.41 37.34 -2.33
C ARG A 311 0.82 35.89 -2.43
N VAL A 312 2.13 35.66 -2.48
CA VAL A 312 2.76 34.35 -2.31
C VAL A 312 3.17 34.23 -0.86
N SER A 313 2.74 33.18 -0.16
CA SER A 313 3.09 32.96 1.25
C SER A 313 3.56 31.53 1.42
N VAL A 314 4.70 31.36 2.08
CA VAL A 314 5.26 30.06 2.45
C VAL A 314 5.23 29.93 3.96
N THR A 315 4.55 28.93 4.49
CA THR A 315 4.45 28.69 5.94
C THR A 315 4.71 27.22 6.26
N ARG A 316 5.02 26.93 7.52
CA ARG A 316 5.08 25.56 8.03
C ARG A 316 3.81 25.26 8.81
N SER A 317 3.18 24.13 8.52
CA SER A 317 2.09 23.54 9.29
C SER A 317 2.49 22.14 9.74
N GLY A 318 3.01 22.02 10.96
CA GLY A 318 3.51 20.75 11.49
C GLY A 318 4.63 20.12 10.64
N ARG A 319 4.30 19.01 9.97
CA ARG A 319 5.20 18.25 9.07
C ARG A 319 5.02 18.62 7.59
N GLU A 320 4.29 19.67 7.30
CA GLU A 320 4.06 20.14 5.94
C GLU A 320 4.55 21.58 5.76
N ALA A 321 5.09 21.86 4.59
CA ALA A 321 5.30 23.20 4.10
C ALA A 321 4.11 23.57 3.21
N GLU A 322 3.44 24.67 3.53
CA GLU A 322 2.31 25.19 2.78
C GLU A 322 2.77 26.41 1.96
N LEU A 323 2.62 26.35 0.64
CA LEU A 323 2.83 27.46 -0.28
C LEU A 323 1.47 27.88 -0.83
N THR A 324 1.07 29.12 -0.56
CA THR A 324 -0.17 29.69 -1.08
C THR A 324 0.11 30.81 -2.06
N VAL A 325 -0.61 30.84 -3.18
CA VAL A 325 -0.67 31.97 -4.11
C VAL A 325 -2.10 32.49 -4.10
N ALA A 326 -2.29 33.70 -3.58
CA ALA A 326 -3.60 34.36 -3.47
C ALA A 326 -3.65 35.63 -4.31
N ASP A 327 -4.66 35.76 -5.15
CA ASP A 327 -4.87 36.91 -6.02
C ASP A 327 -6.16 37.68 -5.67
N THR A 328 -6.29 38.91 -6.19
CA THR A 328 -7.50 39.72 -6.12
C THR A 328 -8.23 39.77 -7.47
N GLY A 329 -8.15 38.68 -8.24
CA GLY A 329 -8.64 38.58 -9.60
C GLY A 329 -10.13 38.29 -9.75
N SER A 330 -10.50 37.80 -10.94
CA SER A 330 -11.88 37.41 -11.27
C SER A 330 -12.45 36.32 -10.36
N GLY A 331 -11.59 35.58 -9.65
CA GLY A 331 -11.96 34.43 -8.84
C GLY A 331 -12.47 33.26 -9.68
N LEU A 332 -13.08 32.29 -9.00
CA LEU A 332 -13.62 31.07 -9.59
C LEU A 332 -14.90 30.64 -8.86
N ASP A 333 -15.75 29.89 -9.57
CA ASP A 333 -16.87 29.17 -8.96
C ASP A 333 -16.34 28.00 -8.12
N PRO A 334 -16.66 27.92 -6.81
CA PRO A 334 -16.30 26.78 -5.98
C PRO A 334 -16.68 25.41 -6.56
N ALA A 335 -17.76 25.33 -7.36
CA ALA A 335 -18.17 24.10 -8.01
C ALA A 335 -17.20 23.63 -9.10
N GLU A 336 -16.39 24.53 -9.66
CA GLU A 336 -15.39 24.22 -10.69
C GLU A 336 -14.00 23.92 -10.10
N ALA A 337 -13.79 24.13 -8.79
CA ALA A 337 -12.49 24.06 -8.13
C ALA A 337 -11.72 22.75 -8.42
N ASP A 338 -12.39 21.60 -8.37
CA ASP A 338 -11.77 20.29 -8.65
C ASP A 338 -11.46 20.08 -10.14
N ARG A 339 -12.32 20.63 -11.01
CA ARG A 339 -12.20 20.50 -12.47
C ARG A 339 -11.10 21.38 -13.06
N LEU A 340 -10.70 22.44 -12.36
CA LEU A 340 -9.56 23.29 -12.75
C LEU A 340 -8.24 22.52 -12.87
N PHE A 341 -8.11 21.36 -12.22
CA PHE A 341 -6.94 20.51 -12.31
C PHE A 341 -7.06 19.40 -13.37
N GLU A 342 -8.16 19.33 -14.12
CA GLU A 342 -8.32 18.40 -15.24
C GLU A 342 -7.51 18.86 -16.45
N ARG A 343 -6.97 17.91 -17.21
CA ARG A 343 -6.22 18.22 -18.43
C ARG A 343 -7.14 18.85 -19.47
N PHE A 344 -6.65 19.89 -20.14
CA PHE A 344 -7.36 20.63 -21.19
C PHE A 344 -8.61 21.39 -20.69
N HIS A 345 -8.83 21.43 -19.38
CA HIS A 345 -9.92 22.20 -18.81
C HIS A 345 -9.62 23.70 -18.88
N ARG A 346 -10.60 24.49 -19.30
CA ARG A 346 -10.56 25.95 -19.35
C ARG A 346 -11.75 26.49 -18.57
N GLY A 347 -11.49 27.24 -17.49
CA GLY A 347 -12.54 28.00 -16.80
C GLY A 347 -13.14 29.05 -17.73
N GLY A 348 -14.44 29.27 -17.65
CA GLY A 348 -15.26 29.87 -18.70
C GLY A 348 -14.98 31.31 -19.16
N ASN A 349 -13.91 32.00 -18.74
CA ASN A 349 -13.68 33.42 -19.07
C ASN A 349 -12.19 33.84 -19.15
N GLY A 350 -11.34 33.14 -19.91
CA GLY A 350 -9.92 33.54 -20.09
C GLY A 350 -9.41 33.39 -21.53
N GLY A 351 -9.23 34.50 -22.22
CA GLY A 351 -8.83 34.60 -23.63
C GLY A 351 -7.34 34.37 -23.96
N ASP A 352 -6.52 33.92 -23.00
CA ASP A 352 -5.08 33.78 -23.21
C ASP A 352 -4.68 32.33 -23.46
N GLY A 353 -4.65 31.92 -24.74
CA GLY A 353 -3.68 31.04 -25.41
C GLY A 353 -3.03 29.80 -24.74
N ARG A 354 -3.35 29.41 -23.50
CA ARG A 354 -2.79 28.25 -22.80
C ARG A 354 -3.69 27.03 -23.00
N TYR A 355 -3.08 25.86 -23.14
CA TYR A 355 -3.77 24.61 -23.51
C TYR A 355 -4.44 23.89 -22.33
N GLY A 356 -4.56 24.51 -21.16
CA GLY A 356 -5.16 23.89 -19.96
C GLY A 356 -4.33 22.73 -19.39
N LEU A 357 -3.00 22.75 -19.60
CA LEU A 357 -2.09 21.73 -19.10
C LEU A 357 -1.39 22.12 -17.78
N GLY A 358 -1.21 23.41 -17.52
CA GLY A 358 -0.40 23.93 -16.41
C GLY A 358 -0.87 23.46 -15.02
N LEU A 359 -2.16 23.65 -14.69
CA LEU A 359 -2.71 23.25 -13.40
C LEU A 359 -2.77 21.72 -13.22
N ALA A 360 -3.02 20.97 -14.30
CA ALA A 360 -2.97 19.51 -14.27
C ALA A 360 -1.54 19.00 -14.01
N LEU A 361 -0.55 19.57 -14.69
CA LEU A 361 0.87 19.26 -14.47
C LEU A 361 1.31 19.62 -13.06
N LEU A 362 0.88 20.77 -12.55
CA LEU A 362 1.14 21.17 -11.18
C LEU A 362 0.63 20.13 -10.19
N ARG A 363 -0.61 19.63 -10.37
CA ARG A 363 -1.17 18.58 -9.53
C ARG A 363 -0.31 17.31 -9.59
N GLU A 364 0.16 16.92 -10.77
CA GLU A 364 1.07 15.78 -10.94
C GLU A 364 2.42 16.00 -10.26
N VAL A 365 3.01 17.20 -10.35
CA VAL A 365 4.24 17.56 -9.64
C VAL A 365 4.03 17.42 -8.14
N VAL A 366 3.00 18.08 -7.59
CA VAL A 366 2.76 18.12 -6.14
C VAL A 366 2.46 16.73 -5.58
N THR A 367 1.58 15.97 -6.24
CA THR A 367 1.27 14.59 -5.84
C THR A 367 2.48 13.67 -5.99
N GLY A 368 3.28 13.83 -7.05
CA GLY A 368 4.55 13.12 -7.23
C GLY A 368 5.55 13.38 -6.10
N HIS A 369 5.48 14.55 -5.45
CA HIS A 369 6.27 14.88 -4.27
C HIS A 369 5.64 14.43 -2.94
N GLY A 370 4.50 13.71 -2.98
CA GLY A 370 3.78 13.25 -1.80
C GLY A 370 2.94 14.34 -1.12
N GLY A 371 2.66 15.43 -1.85
CA GLY A 371 1.87 16.56 -1.37
C GLY A 371 0.45 16.58 -1.90
N THR A 372 -0.28 17.64 -1.53
CA THR A 372 -1.64 17.93 -2.00
C THR A 372 -1.73 19.34 -2.54
N VAL A 373 -2.58 19.56 -3.55
CA VAL A 373 -2.96 20.89 -4.02
C VAL A 373 -4.46 21.10 -3.83
N GLY A 374 -4.86 22.32 -3.48
CA GLY A 374 -6.25 22.74 -3.46
C GLY A 374 -6.39 24.18 -3.93
N VAL A 375 -7.63 24.58 -4.23
CA VAL A 375 -7.97 25.95 -4.59
C VAL A 375 -9.25 26.36 -3.88
N THR A 376 -9.29 27.61 -3.42
CA THR A 376 -10.49 28.23 -2.84
C THR A 376 -10.66 29.60 -3.46
N GLY A 377 -11.88 30.00 -3.79
CA GLY A 377 -12.16 31.31 -4.36
C GLY A 377 -13.66 31.58 -4.41
N ARG A 378 -14.03 32.80 -4.79
CA ARG A 378 -15.40 33.16 -5.14
C ARG A 378 -15.37 34.10 -6.34
N PRO A 379 -16.38 34.07 -7.23
CA PRO A 379 -16.46 35.01 -8.34
C PRO A 379 -16.34 36.46 -7.85
N GLY A 380 -15.46 37.24 -8.48
CA GLY A 380 -15.18 38.65 -8.17
C GLY A 380 -14.38 38.90 -6.87
N ARG A 381 -13.90 37.86 -6.18
CA ARG A 381 -13.16 37.99 -4.90
C ARG A 381 -11.76 37.37 -4.95
N GLY A 382 -11.27 37.05 -6.14
CA GLY A 382 -9.99 36.37 -6.35
C GLY A 382 -9.99 34.89 -5.99
N ALA A 383 -8.83 34.27 -6.14
CA ALA A 383 -8.58 32.88 -5.83
C ALA A 383 -7.37 32.72 -4.90
N ARG A 384 -7.32 31.57 -4.22
CA ARG A 384 -6.18 31.13 -3.41
C ARG A 384 -5.88 29.69 -3.76
N PHE A 385 -4.74 29.46 -4.40
CA PHE A 385 -4.17 28.15 -4.62
C PHE A 385 -3.25 27.79 -3.46
N THR A 386 -3.32 26.54 -3.00
CA THR A 386 -2.56 26.04 -1.84
C THR A 386 -1.87 24.75 -2.21
N ILE A 387 -0.54 24.73 -2.13
CA ILE A 387 0.31 23.54 -2.25
C ILE A 387 0.77 23.14 -0.86
N ARG A 388 0.60 21.87 -0.47
CA ARG A 388 1.15 21.30 0.76
C ARG A 388 2.15 20.22 0.40
N LEU A 389 3.36 20.32 0.92
CA LEU A 389 4.44 19.38 0.67
C LEU A 389 5.00 18.84 2.00
N PRO A 390 5.28 17.53 2.12
CA PRO A 390 5.96 16.99 3.29
C PRO A 390 7.32 17.68 3.50
N CYS A 391 7.58 18.12 4.72
CA CYS A 391 8.86 18.71 5.11
C CYS A 391 9.41 18.01 6.37
N PRO A 392 10.75 17.92 6.52
CA PRO A 392 11.35 17.34 7.71
C PRO A 392 10.94 18.15 8.96
N PRO A 393 10.92 17.53 10.15
CA PRO A 393 10.59 18.24 11.38
C PRO A 393 11.56 19.42 11.59
N PRO A 394 11.12 20.50 12.27
CA PRO A 394 12.01 21.60 12.58
C PRO A 394 13.22 21.04 13.34
N ARG A 395 14.43 21.35 12.87
CA ARG A 395 15.63 20.97 13.62
C ARG A 395 15.56 21.71 14.96
N PRO A 396 15.66 21.02 16.11
CA PRO A 396 15.81 21.71 17.38
C PRO A 396 17.03 22.62 17.26
N GLY A 397 16.86 23.90 17.65
CA GLY A 397 17.94 24.88 17.60
C GLY A 397 19.18 24.32 18.28
N ARG A 398 20.33 24.36 17.59
CA ARG A 398 21.61 24.02 18.22
C ARG A 398 21.77 24.96 19.42
N PRO A 399 21.94 24.47 20.65
CA PRO A 399 22.22 25.35 21.78
C PRO A 399 23.47 26.17 21.44
N PRO A 400 23.52 27.46 21.84
CA PRO A 400 24.68 28.30 21.57
C PRO A 400 25.93 27.57 22.07
N ALA A 401 26.97 27.56 21.24
CA ALA A 401 28.25 26.99 21.65
C ALA A 401 28.68 27.69 22.96
N PRO A 402 29.13 26.93 23.98
CA PRO A 402 29.60 27.54 25.21
C PRO A 402 30.71 28.55 24.86
N PRO A 403 30.74 29.72 25.53
CA PRO A 403 31.77 30.70 25.29
C PRO A 403 33.14 30.04 25.51
N VAL A 404 34.00 30.14 24.51
CA VAL A 404 35.41 29.75 24.64
C VAL A 404 36.04 30.72 25.62
N THR A 405 36.14 30.32 26.89
CA THR A 405 37.00 31.00 27.84
C THR A 405 38.44 30.74 27.41
N ALA A 406 39.08 31.77 26.88
CA ALA A 406 40.52 31.78 26.69
C ALA A 406 41.16 31.79 28.08
N ASP A 407 41.67 30.63 28.50
CA ASP A 407 42.53 30.52 29.66
C ASP A 407 43.85 31.26 29.35
N ARG A 408 44.11 32.34 30.09
CA ARG A 408 45.42 32.98 30.12
C ARG A 408 46.14 32.41 31.35
N GLY A 409 46.83 31.30 31.13
CA GLY A 409 47.91 30.80 31.98
C GLY A 409 49.26 31.21 31.42
#